data_AF-L7N0S8-F1
#
_entry.id   AF-L7N0S8-F1
#
_cell.length_a   1.000
_cell.length_b   1.000
_cell.length_c   1.000
_cell.angle_alpha   90.00
_cell.angle_beta   90.00
_cell.angle_gamma   90.00
#
_symmetry.space_group_name_H-M   'P 1'
#
loop_
_entity.id
_entity.type
_entity.pdbx_description
1 polymer ?
#
loop_
_entity_poly.entity_id
_entity_poly.type
_entity_poly.pdbx_seq_one_letter_code
_entity_poly.pdbx_strand_id
1 'polypeptide(L)'
;MALELLTVVTNNKMCVENIADCRVCTLLLLTLRGLSSNGATNVLNIFHALSSNTKVVKELLQQGAVLYLLNVFCNSTNPALRQQTAELFSKLTADKLTGPKIRIHLSKFLPVIFVDAMQSSPEASVHMFEGNHENPELIWNDQSRESVCGSVKQITADLYKEQLVKPNTPWHLPSNFVPVYQGVDADELEVGGVYLRLFISQPGWVLRKPREFTVEIMNSFTKIISSTKLHGETLETVTQAVCCLFAMQPTLAEHIPSLGHLPTVFKQMANKNDAIPNACISVVHVLSDNETCVQGFAETDCMKPLIVGMKARPDKVGLACEALHRMFSKNISPKLMAQVVQSGLVAYLLQLLDDTALQNTGMSSTKAQIVKSLKAMTHSLEYGEQIQEELNKSRTWAAYKDQMHDLFISNTSVAGYLTGGPAVAGYLTAAPTRSMPQSPPSVEDVTP
;
A
#
# COMPACT_ATOMS: atom_id res chain seq x y z
N MET A 1 11.77 -2.96 50.44
CA MET A 1 11.74 -1.78 51.34
C MET A 1 11.75 -0.43 50.61
N ALA A 2 12.84 0.00 49.94
CA ALA A 2 12.86 1.33 49.30
C ALA A 2 11.85 1.51 48.15
N LEU A 3 11.69 0.50 47.28
CA LEU A 3 10.70 0.52 46.20
C LEU A 3 9.26 0.49 46.73
N GLU A 4 8.99 -0.29 47.77
CA GLU A 4 7.66 -0.37 48.40
C GLU A 4 7.25 0.97 49.02
N LEU A 5 8.19 1.65 49.69
CA LEU A 5 7.97 3.01 50.19
C LEU A 5 7.67 3.98 49.06
N LEU A 6 8.43 3.91 47.95
CA LEU A 6 8.19 4.73 46.76
C LEU A 6 6.79 4.51 46.18
N THR A 7 6.35 3.25 46.05
CA THR A 7 5.00 2.91 45.57
C THR A 7 3.90 3.54 46.42
N VAL A 8 4.07 3.58 47.74
CA VAL A 8 3.11 4.21 48.67
C VAL A 8 3.10 5.73 48.53
N VAL A 9 4.27 6.38 48.50
CA VAL A 9 4.34 7.85 48.43
C VAL A 9 3.92 8.40 47.07
N THR A 10 4.07 7.63 45.99
CA THR A 10 3.64 8.07 44.64
C THR A 10 2.13 8.21 44.48
N ASN A 11 1.34 7.72 45.43
CA ASN A 11 -0.11 7.96 45.49
C ASN A 11 -0.46 9.38 46.00
N ASN A 12 0.51 10.13 46.54
CA ASN A 12 0.31 11.50 47.00
C ASN A 12 0.88 12.51 45.99
N LYS A 13 0.04 13.43 45.51
CA LYS A 13 0.41 14.44 44.50
C LYS A 13 1.59 15.33 44.93
N MET A 14 1.65 15.74 46.20
CA MET A 14 2.77 16.56 46.71
C MET A 14 4.08 15.78 46.72
N CYS A 15 4.03 14.49 47.03
CA CYS A 15 5.21 13.62 46.97
C CYS A 15 5.69 13.46 45.53
N VAL A 16 4.78 13.31 44.56
CA VAL A 16 5.13 13.27 43.12
C VAL A 16 5.81 14.56 42.67
N GLU A 17 5.31 15.72 43.08
CA GLU A 17 5.93 17.02 42.79
C GLU A 17 7.34 17.13 43.39
N ASN A 18 7.51 16.76 44.66
CA ASN A 18 8.82 16.78 45.32
C ASN A 18 9.82 15.80 44.68
N ILE A 19 9.38 14.58 44.34
CA ILE A 19 10.22 13.58 43.66
C ILE A 19 10.66 14.09 42.29
N ALA A 20 9.78 14.78 41.56
CA ALA A 20 10.11 15.38 40.27
C ALA A 20 11.23 16.44 40.37
N ASP A 21 11.32 17.15 41.50
CA ASP A 21 12.37 18.13 41.72
C ASP A 21 13.71 17.47 42.16
N CYS A 22 13.68 16.23 42.66
CA CYS A 22 14.87 15.47 43.07
C CYS A 22 15.65 14.79 41.93
N ARG A 23 15.10 14.73 40.71
CA ARG A 23 15.74 14.10 39.53
C ARG A 23 16.28 12.68 39.74
N VAL A 24 15.45 11.83 40.33
CA VAL A 24 15.81 10.44 40.69
C VAL A 24 15.40 9.41 39.64
N CYS A 25 14.89 9.83 38.48
CA CYS A 25 14.31 8.90 37.50
C CYS A 25 15.37 7.96 36.92
N THR A 26 16.60 8.44 36.70
CA THR A 26 17.66 7.56 36.15
C THR A 26 18.01 6.43 37.09
N LEU A 27 18.06 6.67 38.40
CA LEU A 27 18.34 5.61 39.38
C LEU A 27 17.29 4.51 39.31
N LEU A 28 16.01 4.88 39.19
CA LEU A 28 14.92 3.93 39.00
C LEU A 28 15.05 3.18 37.67
N LEU A 29 15.40 3.86 36.56
CA LEU A 29 15.61 3.22 35.26
C LEU A 29 16.72 2.16 35.31
N LEU A 30 17.83 2.46 35.98
CA LEU A 30 18.95 1.53 36.12
C LEU A 30 18.58 0.25 36.89
N THR A 31 17.58 0.30 37.79
CA THR A 31 17.13 -0.90 38.52
C THR A 31 16.37 -1.88 37.63
N LEU A 32 15.77 -1.45 36.52
CA LEU A 32 14.98 -2.33 35.63
C LEU A 32 15.77 -3.53 35.08
N ARG A 33 17.10 -3.42 34.93
CA ARG A 33 17.94 -4.48 34.34
C ARG A 33 18.35 -5.58 35.32
N GLY A 34 18.23 -5.35 36.63
CA GLY A 34 18.74 -6.26 37.66
C GLY A 34 17.66 -6.83 38.60
N LEU A 35 16.41 -6.41 38.44
CA LEU A 35 15.30 -6.84 39.31
C LEU A 35 14.59 -8.09 38.80
N SER A 36 13.97 -8.82 39.72
CA SER A 36 12.99 -9.87 39.39
C SER A 36 11.75 -9.25 38.73
N SER A 37 10.89 -10.08 38.13
CA SER A 37 9.67 -9.56 37.48
C SER A 37 8.80 -8.72 38.41
N ASN A 38 8.65 -9.12 39.68
CA ASN A 38 7.89 -8.35 40.66
C ASN A 38 8.56 -7.00 40.97
N GLY A 39 9.89 -6.96 41.04
CA GLY A 39 10.62 -5.71 41.22
C GLY A 39 10.46 -4.76 40.03
N ALA A 40 10.54 -5.29 38.80
CA ALA A 40 10.30 -4.51 37.58
C ALA A 40 8.86 -3.96 37.54
N THR A 41 7.85 -4.76 37.90
CA THR A 41 6.45 -4.30 38.02
C THR A 41 6.32 -3.13 38.99
N ASN A 42 6.97 -3.20 40.15
CA ASN A 42 6.93 -2.10 41.12
C ASN A 42 7.54 -0.81 40.55
N VAL A 43 8.65 -0.91 39.82
CA VAL A 43 9.28 0.23 39.15
C VAL A 43 8.38 0.82 38.06
N LEU A 44 7.74 -0.02 37.24
CA LEU A 44 6.79 0.44 36.22
C LEU A 44 5.58 1.16 36.84
N ASN A 45 5.04 0.64 37.95
CA ASN A 45 3.94 1.29 38.69
C ASN A 45 4.35 2.67 39.25
N ILE A 46 5.57 2.77 39.79
CA ILE A 46 6.14 4.05 40.25
C ILE A 46 6.23 5.03 39.08
N PHE A 47 6.80 4.62 37.93
CA PHE A 47 6.87 5.49 36.76
C PHE A 47 5.50 5.87 36.23
N HIS A 48 4.53 4.95 36.24
CA HIS A 48 3.16 5.24 35.84
C HIS A 48 2.55 6.33 36.73
N ALA A 49 2.71 6.25 38.06
CA ALA A 49 2.22 7.28 38.98
C ALA A 49 2.93 8.64 38.76
N LEU A 50 4.27 8.63 38.65
CA LEU A 50 5.09 9.84 38.46
C LEU A 50 4.85 10.55 37.11
N SER A 51 4.50 9.79 36.06
CA SER A 51 4.29 10.33 34.70
C SER A 51 3.06 11.23 34.57
N SER A 52 2.28 11.42 35.65
CA SER A 52 1.25 12.47 35.72
C SER A 52 1.85 13.88 35.78
N ASN A 53 3.17 14.02 36.01
CA ASN A 53 3.90 15.28 36.05
C ASN A 53 4.80 15.45 34.82
N THR A 54 4.55 16.47 34.00
CA THR A 54 5.32 16.76 32.78
C THR A 54 6.82 16.97 33.02
N LYS A 55 7.25 17.44 34.20
CA LYS A 55 8.69 17.54 34.54
C LYS A 55 9.34 16.15 34.56
N VAL A 56 8.66 15.16 35.14
CA VAL A 56 9.11 13.76 35.17
C VAL A 56 9.15 13.20 33.76
N VAL A 57 8.10 13.41 32.95
CA VAL A 57 8.07 12.94 31.56
C VAL A 57 9.23 13.50 30.75
N LYS A 58 9.55 14.79 30.94
CA LYS A 58 10.71 15.44 30.31
C LYS A 58 12.04 14.85 30.80
N GLU A 59 12.18 14.61 32.09
CA GLU A 59 13.37 13.95 32.66
C GLU A 59 13.53 12.53 32.10
N LEU A 60 12.47 11.72 32.09
CA LEU A 60 12.47 10.36 31.53
C LEU A 60 12.92 10.35 30.08
N LEU A 61 12.41 11.25 29.24
CA LEU A 61 12.87 11.37 27.86
C LEU A 61 14.37 11.72 27.79
N GLN A 62 14.83 12.70 28.58
CA GLN A 62 16.23 13.12 28.61
C GLN A 62 17.17 12.00 29.08
N GLN A 63 16.72 11.13 29.98
CA GLN A 63 17.53 10.04 30.54
C GLN A 63 17.44 8.73 29.74
N GLY A 64 16.80 8.76 28.57
CA GLY A 64 16.70 7.59 27.69
C GLY A 64 15.69 6.54 28.15
N ALA A 65 14.67 6.90 28.93
CA ALA A 65 13.64 5.97 29.41
C ALA A 65 12.98 5.17 28.28
N VAL A 66 12.83 5.76 27.10
CA VAL A 66 12.28 5.07 25.91
C VAL A 66 13.05 3.79 25.61
N LEU A 67 14.39 3.80 25.70
CA LEU A 67 15.21 2.62 25.45
C LEU A 67 15.05 1.55 26.52
N TYR A 68 15.10 1.94 27.80
CA TYR A 68 14.92 1.00 28.91
C TYR A 68 13.54 0.33 28.88
N LEU A 69 12.49 1.11 28.66
CA LEU A 69 11.14 0.60 28.54
C LEU A 69 10.98 -0.26 27.29
N LEU A 70 11.52 0.15 26.13
CA LEU A 70 11.51 -0.69 24.92
C LEU A 70 12.24 -2.01 25.17
N ASN A 71 13.34 -2.01 25.92
CA ASN A 71 14.03 -3.24 26.27
C ASN A 71 13.17 -4.17 27.13
N VAL A 72 12.36 -3.63 28.06
CA VAL A 72 11.37 -4.44 28.79
C VAL A 72 10.28 -4.95 27.84
N PHE A 73 9.70 -4.09 27.00
CA PHE A 73 8.65 -4.47 26.06
C PHE A 73 9.09 -5.54 25.06
N CYS A 74 10.25 -5.36 24.42
CA CYS A 74 10.74 -6.24 23.37
C CYS A 74 11.42 -7.51 23.92
N ASN A 75 12.17 -7.43 25.03
CA ASN A 75 13.05 -8.52 25.48
C ASN A 75 12.60 -9.23 26.78
N SER A 76 11.57 -8.75 27.49
CA SER A 76 11.02 -9.48 28.64
C SER A 76 10.36 -10.77 28.19
N THR A 77 10.48 -11.87 28.94
CA THR A 77 9.71 -13.11 28.72
C THR A 77 8.36 -13.11 29.45
N ASN A 78 8.10 -12.09 30.28
CA ASN A 78 6.87 -11.95 31.04
C ASN A 78 5.86 -11.05 30.30
N PRO A 79 4.72 -11.58 29.83
CA PRO A 79 3.72 -10.81 29.08
C PRO A 79 3.12 -9.64 29.89
N ALA A 80 2.91 -9.83 31.20
CA ALA A 80 2.35 -8.79 32.06
C ALA A 80 3.27 -7.57 32.16
N LEU A 81 4.60 -7.78 32.17
CA LEU A 81 5.57 -6.68 32.13
C LEU A 81 5.54 -5.95 30.79
N ARG A 82 5.37 -6.68 29.67
CA ARG A 82 5.25 -6.06 28.35
C ARG A 82 4.01 -5.19 28.28
N GLN A 83 2.87 -5.69 28.75
CA GLN A 83 1.61 -4.95 28.79
C GLN A 83 1.70 -3.71 29.69
N GLN A 84 2.21 -3.82 30.91
CA GLN A 84 2.42 -2.67 31.81
C GLN A 84 3.36 -1.61 31.19
N THR A 85 4.35 -2.06 30.42
CA THR A 85 5.25 -1.15 29.71
C THR A 85 4.52 -0.42 28.58
N ALA A 86 3.66 -1.11 27.83
CA ALA A 86 2.80 -0.50 26.82
C ALA A 86 1.80 0.52 27.44
N GLU A 87 1.22 0.21 28.60
CA GLU A 87 0.40 1.14 29.38
C GLU A 87 1.18 2.41 29.77
N LEU A 88 2.42 2.24 30.22
CA LEU A 88 3.30 3.36 30.52
C LEU A 88 3.63 4.19 29.27
N PHE A 89 3.88 3.56 28.11
CA PHE A 89 4.09 4.27 26.85
C PHE A 89 2.85 5.06 26.39
N SER A 90 1.65 4.50 26.54
CA SER A 90 0.40 5.21 26.31
C SER A 90 0.34 6.49 27.14
N LYS A 91 0.61 6.38 28.46
CA LYS A 91 0.60 7.53 29.36
C LYS A 91 1.66 8.58 29.01
N LEU A 92 2.89 8.14 28.69
CA LEU A 92 3.99 9.03 28.32
C LEU A 92 3.72 9.77 27.00
N THR A 93 3.18 9.08 26.01
CA THR A 93 2.85 9.68 24.69
C THR A 93 1.64 10.61 24.75
N ALA A 94 0.77 10.48 25.76
CA ALA A 94 -0.35 11.38 26.01
C ALA A 94 0.05 12.72 26.66
N ASP A 95 1.29 12.88 27.14
CA ASP A 95 1.76 14.17 27.67
C ASP A 95 1.79 15.25 26.57
N LYS A 96 1.16 16.40 26.84
CA LYS A 96 0.95 17.44 25.82
C LYS A 96 2.24 18.07 25.31
N LEU A 97 3.29 18.13 26.12
CA LEU A 97 4.52 18.86 25.79
C LEU A 97 5.61 17.94 25.23
N THR A 98 5.76 16.77 25.82
CA THR A 98 6.86 15.84 25.60
C THR A 98 6.41 14.59 24.84
N GLY A 99 5.13 14.23 24.94
CA GLY A 99 4.54 13.05 24.29
C GLY A 99 4.80 12.96 22.78
N PRO A 100 4.68 14.04 21.98
CA PRO A 100 5.01 14.00 20.56
C PRO A 100 6.47 13.60 20.28
N LYS A 101 7.43 14.03 21.12
CA LYS A 101 8.84 13.64 20.99
C LYS A 101 9.05 12.18 21.35
N ILE A 102 8.38 11.69 22.39
CA ILE A 102 8.41 10.27 22.79
C ILE A 102 7.86 9.40 21.66
N ARG A 103 6.76 9.80 21.02
CA ARG A 103 6.18 9.09 19.87
C ARG A 103 7.15 9.00 18.69
N ILE A 104 7.87 10.09 18.38
CA ILE A 104 8.93 10.09 17.36
C ILE A 104 10.07 9.15 17.73
N HIS A 105 10.47 9.11 19.00
CA HIS A 105 11.52 8.17 19.45
C HIS A 105 11.05 6.72 19.29
N LEU A 106 9.83 6.40 19.73
CA LEU A 106 9.24 5.07 19.58
C LEU A 106 9.14 4.64 18.11
N SER A 107 8.77 5.55 17.20
CA SER A 107 8.67 5.24 15.76
C SER A 107 10.02 4.94 15.09
N LYS A 108 11.14 5.11 15.79
CA LYS A 108 12.45 4.64 15.32
C LYS A 108 12.76 3.20 15.70
N PHE A 109 11.98 2.60 16.60
CA PHE A 109 12.19 1.24 17.08
C PHE A 109 11.03 0.32 16.75
N LEU A 110 9.81 0.85 16.67
CA LEU A 110 8.60 0.09 16.34
C LEU A 110 7.81 0.79 15.24
N PRO A 111 7.22 0.05 14.28
CA PRO A 111 6.26 0.62 13.35
C PRO A 111 5.12 1.34 14.08
N VAL A 112 4.67 2.46 13.50
CA VAL A 112 3.73 3.40 14.16
C VAL A 112 2.43 2.72 14.59
N ILE A 113 1.98 1.71 13.85
CA ILE A 113 0.76 0.95 14.19
C ILE A 113 0.85 0.26 15.56
N PHE A 114 2.04 -0.18 15.98
CA PHE A 114 2.23 -0.75 17.32
C PHE A 114 2.15 0.33 18.39
N VAL A 115 2.69 1.52 18.10
CA VAL A 115 2.61 2.67 19.02
C VAL A 115 1.16 3.12 19.19
N ASP A 116 0.38 3.12 18.11
CA ASP A 116 -1.04 3.44 18.16
C ASP A 116 -1.83 2.35 18.90
N ALA A 117 -1.49 1.08 18.70
CA ALA A 117 -2.06 -0.03 19.46
C ALA A 117 -1.78 0.09 20.96
N MET A 118 -0.59 0.55 21.37
CA MET A 118 -0.30 0.79 22.80
C MET A 118 -1.27 1.80 23.42
N GLN A 119 -1.71 2.81 22.66
CA GLN A 119 -2.65 3.83 23.13
C GLN A 119 -4.08 3.31 23.24
N SER A 120 -4.52 2.46 22.31
CA SER A 120 -5.89 1.94 22.29
C SER A 120 -6.07 0.69 23.14
N SER A 121 -5.14 -0.27 23.05
CA SER A 121 -5.14 -1.51 23.82
C SER A 121 -3.70 -2.02 24.01
N PRO A 122 -3.11 -1.76 25.19
CA PRO A 122 -1.78 -2.26 25.55
C PRO A 122 -1.63 -3.78 25.37
N GLU A 123 -2.66 -4.56 25.73
CA GLU A 123 -2.69 -6.01 25.52
C GLU A 123 -2.62 -6.38 24.03
N ALA A 124 -3.44 -5.73 23.19
CA ALA A 124 -3.40 -5.97 21.75
C ALA A 124 -2.03 -5.59 21.16
N SER A 125 -1.38 -4.54 21.66
CA SER A 125 -0.03 -4.16 21.20
C SER A 125 1.02 -5.25 21.46
N VAL A 126 0.90 -6.00 22.57
CA VAL A 126 1.79 -7.13 22.87
C VAL A 126 1.52 -8.28 21.91
N HIS A 127 0.26 -8.66 21.71
CA HIS A 127 -0.11 -9.69 20.75
C HIS A 127 0.30 -9.35 19.32
N MET A 128 0.12 -8.10 18.90
CA MET A 128 0.58 -7.61 17.60
C MET A 128 2.10 -7.70 17.50
N PHE A 129 2.83 -7.27 18.54
CA PHE A 129 4.29 -7.35 18.53
C PHE A 129 4.76 -8.81 18.41
N GLU A 130 4.11 -9.77 19.06
CA GLU A 130 4.49 -11.19 19.04
C GLU A 130 4.08 -11.94 17.77
N GLY A 131 3.00 -11.52 17.12
CA GLY A 131 2.46 -12.15 15.92
C GLY A 131 3.23 -11.82 14.64
N ASN A 132 3.02 -12.64 13.60
CA ASN A 132 3.49 -12.35 12.24
C ASN A 132 2.42 -11.58 11.46
N HIS A 133 2.82 -10.48 10.84
CA HIS A 133 1.93 -9.62 10.08
C HIS A 133 2.62 -9.24 8.78
N GLU A 134 2.05 -9.70 7.66
CA GLU A 134 2.48 -9.30 6.33
C GLU A 134 1.28 -8.75 5.55
N ASN A 135 1.33 -7.45 5.29
CA ASN A 135 0.39 -6.75 4.46
C ASN A 135 1.11 -5.67 3.64
N PRO A 136 0.43 -5.03 2.68
CA PRO A 136 1.07 -4.06 1.79
C PRO A 136 1.81 -2.90 2.47
N GLU A 137 1.54 -2.59 3.74
CA GLU A 137 2.17 -1.48 4.48
C GLU A 137 2.97 -1.92 5.72
N LEU A 138 3.12 -3.23 5.93
CA LEU A 138 3.83 -3.78 7.09
C LEU A 138 4.36 -5.19 6.81
N ILE A 139 5.67 -5.35 6.95
CA ILE A 139 6.32 -6.66 7.09
C ILE A 139 6.86 -6.75 8.52
N TRP A 140 6.20 -7.57 9.32
CA TRP A 140 6.56 -7.83 10.70
C TRP A 140 6.58 -9.33 10.97
N ASN A 141 7.78 -9.90 10.96
CA ASN A 141 8.01 -11.33 11.15
C ASN A 141 9.10 -11.57 12.20
N ASP A 142 9.53 -12.82 12.35
CA ASP A 142 10.60 -13.19 13.28
C ASP A 142 11.89 -12.39 13.07
N GLN A 143 12.26 -12.13 11.82
CA GLN A 143 13.48 -11.39 11.48
C GLN A 143 13.37 -9.90 11.86
N SER A 144 12.24 -9.25 11.57
CA SER A 144 11.98 -7.87 11.99
C SER A 144 12.01 -7.74 13.51
N ARG A 145 11.37 -8.69 14.21
CA ARG A 145 11.40 -8.75 15.67
C ARG A 145 12.81 -8.93 16.21
N GLU A 146 13.58 -9.87 15.67
CA GLU A 146 14.94 -10.15 16.12
C GLU A 146 15.85 -8.93 15.96
N SER A 147 15.77 -8.26 14.79
CA SER A 147 16.51 -7.03 14.53
C SER A 147 16.19 -5.93 15.55
N VAL A 148 14.89 -5.69 15.82
CA VAL A 148 14.43 -4.70 16.79
C VAL A 148 14.88 -5.06 18.21
N CYS A 149 14.64 -6.30 18.64
CA CYS A 149 15.02 -6.80 19.97
C CYS A 149 16.53 -6.68 20.20
N GLY A 150 17.34 -7.11 19.23
CA GLY A 150 18.80 -7.03 19.26
C GLY A 150 19.31 -5.60 19.33
N SER A 151 18.81 -4.73 18.45
CA SER A 151 19.20 -3.31 18.41
C SER A 151 18.83 -2.57 19.70
N VAL A 152 17.60 -2.75 20.19
CA VAL A 152 17.15 -2.15 21.45
C VAL A 152 18.01 -2.64 22.61
N LYS A 153 18.29 -3.95 22.69
CA LYS A 153 19.11 -4.54 23.74
C LYS A 153 20.52 -3.99 23.74
N GLN A 154 21.14 -3.84 22.58
CA GLN A 154 22.50 -3.31 22.44
C GLN A 154 22.57 -1.83 22.82
N ILE A 155 21.71 -0.98 22.24
CA ILE A 155 21.71 0.47 22.50
C ILE A 155 21.42 0.75 23.99
N THR A 156 20.46 0.02 24.57
CA THR A 156 20.15 0.12 26.00
C THR A 156 21.33 -0.32 26.86
N ALA A 157 22.05 -1.37 26.44
CA ALA A 157 23.20 -1.87 27.19
C ALA A 157 24.35 -0.87 27.23
N ASP A 158 24.58 -0.14 26.14
CA ASP A 158 25.62 0.88 26.06
C ASP A 158 25.26 2.12 26.90
N LEU A 159 24.02 2.61 26.79
CA LEU A 159 23.52 3.69 27.66
C LEU A 159 23.61 3.30 29.14
N TYR A 160 23.25 2.06 29.48
CA TYR A 160 23.33 1.56 30.86
C TYR A 160 24.76 1.61 31.41
N LYS A 161 25.76 1.19 30.62
CA LYS A 161 27.17 1.25 31.05
C LYS A 161 27.62 2.69 31.30
N GLU A 162 27.23 3.62 30.44
CA GLU A 162 27.56 5.04 30.60
C GLU A 162 26.89 5.62 31.86
N GLN A 163 25.61 5.32 32.08
CA GLN A 163 24.85 5.83 33.22
C GLN A 163 25.25 5.17 34.56
N LEU A 164 25.84 3.97 34.56
CA LEU A 164 26.45 3.42 35.78
C LEU A 164 27.64 4.25 36.27
N VAL A 165 28.42 4.82 35.34
CA VAL A 165 29.57 5.69 35.68
C VAL A 165 29.10 7.11 35.98
N LYS A 166 28.15 7.61 35.18
CA LYS A 166 27.59 8.97 35.28
C LYS A 166 26.06 8.92 35.21
N PRO A 167 25.36 8.78 36.36
CA PRO A 167 23.90 8.56 36.41
C PRO A 167 23.03 9.63 35.74
N ASN A 168 23.54 10.83 35.48
CA ASN A 168 22.78 11.90 34.85
C ASN A 168 23.12 12.13 33.37
N THR A 169 23.85 11.18 32.74
CA THR A 169 24.18 11.25 31.31
C THR A 169 22.90 11.23 30.49
N PRO A 170 22.58 12.31 29.75
CA PRO A 170 21.38 12.34 28.93
C PRO A 170 21.58 11.47 27.69
N TRP A 171 20.48 10.91 27.20
CA TRP A 171 20.44 10.24 25.90
C TRP A 171 19.68 11.10 24.89
N HIS A 172 20.26 11.23 23.71
CA HIS A 172 19.66 11.95 22.59
C HIS A 172 19.57 11.02 21.39
N LEU A 173 18.40 10.99 20.75
CA LEU A 173 18.23 10.31 19.48
C LEU A 173 19.06 11.03 18.41
N PRO A 174 19.98 10.34 17.71
CA PRO A 174 20.76 10.94 16.63
C PRO A 174 19.85 11.52 15.53
N SER A 175 20.23 12.65 14.94
CA SER A 175 19.44 13.32 13.90
C SER A 175 19.29 12.48 12.62
N ASN A 176 20.29 11.66 12.32
CA ASN A 176 20.31 10.72 11.19
C ASN A 176 19.87 9.30 11.60
N PHE A 177 19.21 9.12 12.74
CA PHE A 177 18.78 7.80 13.18
C PHE A 177 17.67 7.24 12.26
N VAL A 178 18.01 6.17 11.58
CA VAL A 178 17.13 5.39 10.71
C VAL A 178 16.37 4.37 11.58
N PRO A 179 15.07 4.12 11.34
CA PRO A 179 14.34 3.08 12.05
C PRO A 179 15.09 1.74 12.03
N VAL A 180 15.20 1.06 13.18
CA VAL A 180 16.02 -0.16 13.33
C VAL A 180 15.48 -1.35 12.53
N TYR A 181 14.21 -1.31 12.15
CA TYR A 181 13.56 -2.31 11.32
C TYR A 181 13.63 -1.98 9.82
N GLN A 182 14.22 -0.85 9.43
CA GLN A 182 14.37 -0.49 8.02
C GLN A 182 15.45 -1.34 7.35
N GLY A 183 15.14 -1.94 6.21
CA GLY A 183 16.07 -2.76 5.43
C GLY A 183 16.18 -4.21 5.91
N VAL A 184 15.34 -4.62 6.86
CA VAL A 184 15.16 -6.06 7.19
C VAL A 184 14.59 -6.82 6.00
N ASP A 185 13.82 -6.10 5.19
CA ASP A 185 13.08 -6.43 3.99
C ASP A 185 13.78 -5.89 2.73
N ALA A 186 15.12 -5.86 2.72
CA ALA A 186 15.89 -5.28 1.61
C ALA A 186 15.70 -5.98 0.25
N ASP A 187 15.17 -7.22 0.27
CA ASP A 187 14.78 -8.00 -0.89
C ASP A 187 13.38 -7.64 -1.42
N GLU A 188 12.57 -6.93 -0.64
CA GLU A 188 11.22 -6.52 -1.03
C GLU A 188 11.25 -5.21 -1.85
N LEU A 189 10.42 -5.18 -2.90
CA LEU A 189 10.25 -3.98 -3.70
C LEU A 189 9.21 -3.06 -3.04
N GLU A 190 9.70 -2.04 -2.36
CA GLU A 190 8.89 -0.99 -1.74
C GLU A 190 8.80 0.26 -2.64
N VAL A 191 7.59 0.80 -2.79
CA VAL A 191 7.38 2.12 -3.40
C VAL A 191 6.42 2.94 -2.54
N GLY A 192 6.88 4.09 -2.05
CA GLY A 192 6.05 5.02 -1.27
C GLY A 192 5.48 4.43 0.03
N GLY A 193 6.21 3.55 0.72
CA GLY A 193 5.72 2.87 1.93
C GLY A 193 4.89 1.62 1.67
N VAL A 194 4.83 1.13 0.43
CA VAL A 194 3.99 -0.01 0.03
C VAL A 194 4.85 -1.11 -0.60
N TYR A 195 4.76 -2.32 -0.05
CA TYR A 195 5.40 -3.53 -0.56
C TYR A 195 4.59 -4.08 -1.74
N LEU A 196 5.16 -4.00 -2.95
CA LEU A 196 4.40 -4.27 -4.18
C LEU A 196 3.95 -5.72 -4.30
N ARG A 197 4.78 -6.68 -3.88
CA ARG A 197 4.43 -8.11 -3.88
C ARG A 197 3.16 -8.37 -3.06
N LEU A 198 3.12 -7.83 -1.84
CA LEU A 198 1.99 -7.97 -0.94
C LEU A 198 0.76 -7.23 -1.47
N PHE A 199 0.94 -6.01 -2.01
CA PHE A 199 -0.14 -5.24 -2.62
C PHE A 199 -0.81 -5.99 -3.79
N ILE A 200 -0.02 -6.57 -4.68
CA ILE A 200 -0.54 -7.35 -5.82
C ILE A 200 -1.29 -8.60 -5.34
N SER A 201 -0.81 -9.26 -4.28
CA SER A 201 -1.49 -10.42 -3.69
C SER A 201 -2.77 -10.06 -2.92
N GLN A 202 -2.90 -8.80 -2.47
CA GLN A 202 -4.00 -8.29 -1.66
C GLN A 202 -4.56 -6.99 -2.28
N PRO A 203 -5.10 -7.03 -3.50
CA PRO A 203 -5.45 -5.82 -4.26
C PRO A 203 -6.60 -5.02 -3.62
N GLY A 204 -7.43 -5.67 -2.79
CA GLY A 204 -8.49 -5.02 -2.01
C GLY A 204 -8.02 -4.28 -0.74
N TRP A 205 -6.70 -4.25 -0.46
CA TRP A 205 -6.18 -3.57 0.73
C TRP A 205 -6.44 -2.06 0.67
N VAL A 206 -7.02 -1.52 1.74
CA VAL A 206 -7.29 -0.09 1.86
C VAL A 206 -6.05 0.60 2.39
N LEU A 207 -5.24 1.15 1.47
CA LEU A 207 -4.04 1.90 1.80
C LEU A 207 -4.37 3.13 2.67
N ARG A 208 -3.51 3.45 3.63
CA ARG A 208 -3.66 4.67 4.44
C ARG A 208 -3.45 5.96 3.65
N LYS A 209 -2.54 5.94 2.67
CA LYS A 209 -2.15 7.09 1.85
C LYS A 209 -2.23 6.77 0.35
N PRO A 210 -3.41 6.44 -0.19
CA PRO A 210 -3.55 5.95 -1.57
C PRO A 210 -3.12 6.99 -2.62
N ARG A 211 -3.30 8.29 -2.33
CA ARG A 211 -2.86 9.39 -3.20
C ARG A 211 -1.34 9.53 -3.27
N GLU A 212 -0.66 9.44 -2.12
CA GLU A 212 0.81 9.48 -2.09
C GLU A 212 1.38 8.26 -2.84
N PHE A 213 0.82 7.08 -2.60
CA PHE A 213 1.20 5.86 -3.33
C PHE A 213 0.98 6.00 -4.84
N THR A 214 -0.14 6.59 -5.27
CA THR A 214 -0.42 6.86 -6.70
C THR A 214 0.68 7.70 -7.35
N VAL A 215 1.13 8.76 -6.67
CA VAL A 215 2.22 9.62 -7.16
C VAL A 215 3.53 8.85 -7.22
N GLU A 216 3.90 8.16 -6.14
CA GLU A 216 5.16 7.43 -6.04
C GLU A 216 5.25 6.25 -7.03
N ILE A 217 4.16 5.49 -7.22
CA ILE A 217 4.15 4.35 -8.15
C ILE A 217 4.24 4.81 -9.60
N MET A 218 3.60 5.92 -9.97
CA MET A 218 3.68 6.47 -11.32
C MET A 218 5.03 7.14 -11.60
N ASN A 219 5.62 7.81 -10.60
CA ASN A 219 7.00 8.30 -10.66
C ASN A 219 7.98 7.14 -10.87
N SER A 220 7.84 6.07 -10.09
CA SER A 220 8.67 4.86 -10.20
C SER A 220 8.52 4.21 -11.58
N PHE A 221 7.27 4.00 -12.03
CA PHE A 221 6.96 3.45 -13.35
C PHE A 221 7.62 4.24 -14.48
N THR A 222 7.39 5.56 -14.52
CA THR A 222 7.93 6.43 -15.58
C THR A 222 9.46 6.51 -15.56
N LYS A 223 10.07 6.46 -14.37
CA LYS A 223 11.53 6.39 -14.20
C LYS A 223 12.10 5.09 -14.75
N ILE A 224 11.43 3.94 -14.52
CA ILE A 224 11.89 2.63 -15.00
C ILE A 224 11.81 2.55 -16.53
N ILE A 225 10.67 2.91 -17.14
CA ILE A 225 10.50 2.84 -18.61
C ILE A 225 11.39 3.84 -19.36
N SER A 226 11.86 4.89 -18.68
CA SER A 226 12.78 5.89 -19.24
C SER A 226 14.25 5.57 -18.96
N SER A 227 14.54 4.53 -18.17
CA SER A 227 15.89 4.13 -17.81
C SER A 227 16.60 3.45 -19.00
N THR A 228 17.90 3.68 -19.13
CA THR A 228 18.76 2.96 -20.08
C THR A 228 19.08 1.55 -19.62
N LYS A 229 19.04 1.30 -18.30
CA LYS A 229 19.20 -0.04 -17.70
C LYS A 229 17.85 -0.52 -17.20
N LEU A 230 17.26 -1.46 -17.93
CA LEU A 230 15.98 -2.06 -17.56
C LEU A 230 16.20 -3.21 -16.58
N HIS A 231 15.42 -3.21 -15.50
CA HIS A 231 15.24 -4.38 -14.63
C HIS A 231 13.84 -4.94 -14.93
N GLY A 232 13.79 -6.04 -15.70
CA GLY A 232 12.54 -6.59 -16.24
C GLY A 232 11.53 -6.97 -15.16
N GLU A 233 11.97 -7.70 -14.14
CA GLU A 233 11.13 -8.13 -13.00
C GLU A 233 10.58 -6.94 -12.21
N THR A 234 11.39 -5.90 -11.99
CA THR A 234 10.96 -4.66 -11.35
C THR A 234 9.90 -3.94 -12.17
N LEU A 235 10.11 -3.83 -13.50
CA LEU A 235 9.12 -3.22 -14.39
C LEU A 235 7.80 -4.00 -14.36
N GLU A 236 7.85 -5.32 -14.44
CA GLU A 236 6.66 -6.18 -14.41
C GLU A 236 5.89 -6.02 -13.10
N THR A 237 6.58 -6.06 -11.97
CA THR A 237 5.99 -5.89 -10.64
C THR A 237 5.35 -4.51 -10.48
N VAL A 238 6.05 -3.44 -10.88
CA VAL A 238 5.50 -2.08 -10.83
C VAL A 238 4.30 -1.93 -11.77
N THR A 239 4.36 -2.48 -12.98
CA THR A 239 3.25 -2.46 -13.94
C THR A 239 2.02 -3.16 -13.36
N GLN A 240 2.20 -4.34 -12.79
CA GLN A 240 1.12 -5.10 -12.19
C GLN A 240 0.51 -4.35 -11.00
N ALA A 241 1.33 -3.73 -10.14
CA ALA A 241 0.84 -2.90 -9.04
C ALA A 241 0.03 -1.69 -9.53
N VAL A 242 0.48 -1.00 -10.59
CA VAL A 242 -0.26 0.10 -11.23
C VAL A 242 -1.61 -0.38 -11.77
N CYS A 243 -1.63 -1.50 -12.50
CA CYS A 243 -2.86 -2.09 -13.02
C CYS A 243 -3.82 -2.51 -11.90
N CYS A 244 -3.33 -3.17 -10.84
CA CYS A 244 -4.14 -3.53 -9.68
C CYS A 244 -4.73 -2.31 -8.98
N LEU A 245 -3.92 -1.25 -8.79
CA LEU A 245 -4.35 -0.02 -8.11
C LEU A 245 -5.56 0.61 -8.82
N PHE A 246 -5.47 0.83 -10.13
CA PHE A 246 -6.54 1.50 -10.88
C PHE A 246 -7.71 0.58 -11.19
N ALA A 247 -7.51 -0.74 -11.26
CA ALA A 247 -8.62 -1.68 -11.37
C ALA A 247 -9.46 -1.72 -10.08
N MET A 248 -8.84 -1.64 -8.90
CA MET A 248 -9.55 -1.70 -7.62
C MET A 248 -10.06 -0.33 -7.15
N GLN A 249 -9.36 0.74 -7.49
CA GLN A 249 -9.71 2.11 -7.11
C GLN A 249 -9.68 3.06 -8.33
N PRO A 250 -10.64 2.94 -9.27
CA PRO A 250 -10.65 3.72 -10.51
C PRO A 250 -10.69 5.25 -10.31
N THR A 251 -11.21 5.72 -9.17
CA THR A 251 -11.29 7.14 -8.83
C THR A 251 -9.92 7.79 -8.62
N LEU A 252 -8.90 7.03 -8.21
CA LEU A 252 -7.54 7.54 -8.09
C LEU A 252 -6.93 7.94 -9.44
N ALA A 253 -7.41 7.32 -10.53
CA ALA A 253 -6.93 7.61 -11.88
C ALA A 253 -7.26 9.05 -12.32
N GLU A 254 -8.27 9.71 -11.73
CA GLU A 254 -8.65 11.09 -12.07
C GLU A 254 -7.51 12.10 -11.90
N HIS A 255 -6.55 11.80 -11.02
CA HIS A 255 -5.40 12.67 -10.76
C HIS A 255 -4.22 12.44 -11.70
N ILE A 256 -4.23 11.36 -12.51
CA ILE A 256 -3.08 10.98 -13.34
C ILE A 256 -2.71 12.03 -14.39
N PRO A 257 -3.66 12.67 -15.10
CA PRO A 257 -3.31 13.69 -16.08
C PRO A 257 -2.51 14.85 -15.50
N SER A 258 -2.79 15.28 -14.26
CA SER A 258 -2.10 16.41 -13.63
C SER A 258 -0.68 16.08 -13.18
N LEU A 259 -0.31 14.79 -13.09
CA LEU A 259 1.06 14.36 -12.78
C LEU A 259 2.01 14.49 -13.97
N GLY A 260 1.50 14.66 -15.20
CA GLY A 260 2.35 14.85 -16.39
C GLY A 260 3.10 13.60 -16.86
N HIS A 261 2.72 12.40 -16.39
CA HIS A 261 3.35 11.14 -16.77
C HIS A 261 2.91 10.60 -18.14
N LEU A 262 1.68 10.92 -18.57
CA LEU A 262 1.05 10.36 -19.78
C LEU A 262 1.87 10.53 -21.07
N PRO A 263 2.46 11.71 -21.39
CA PRO A 263 3.28 11.85 -22.59
C PRO A 263 4.46 10.88 -22.63
N THR A 264 5.06 10.60 -21.47
CA THR A 264 6.19 9.68 -21.35
C THR A 264 5.76 8.24 -21.59
N VAL A 265 4.60 7.84 -21.05
CA VAL A 265 4.04 6.49 -21.24
C VAL A 265 3.82 6.19 -22.73
N PHE A 266 3.17 7.10 -23.46
CA PHE A 266 2.94 6.93 -24.89
C PHE A 266 4.26 6.95 -25.68
N LYS A 267 5.15 7.91 -25.43
CA LYS A 267 6.45 7.99 -26.11
C LYS A 267 7.26 6.69 -26.00
N GLN A 268 7.23 6.05 -24.84
CA GLN A 268 7.98 4.81 -24.58
C GLN A 268 7.38 3.56 -25.26
N MET A 269 6.18 3.63 -25.85
CA MET A 269 5.63 2.51 -26.63
C MET A 269 6.42 2.19 -27.89
N ALA A 270 7.24 3.12 -28.38
CA ALA A 270 8.15 2.91 -29.51
C ALA A 270 9.53 2.36 -29.10
N ASN A 271 9.70 1.99 -27.83
CA ASN A 271 10.97 1.44 -27.35
C ASN A 271 11.23 0.05 -27.96
N LYS A 272 12.51 -0.25 -28.21
CA LYS A 272 12.96 -1.52 -28.80
C LYS A 272 12.86 -2.70 -27.82
N ASN A 273 12.82 -2.43 -26.53
CA ASN A 273 12.68 -3.48 -25.52
C ASN A 273 11.20 -3.79 -25.32
N ASP A 274 10.76 -4.94 -25.82
CA ASP A 274 9.39 -5.45 -25.75
C ASP A 274 8.70 -5.34 -24.40
N ALA A 275 9.43 -5.43 -23.28
CA ALA A 275 8.88 -5.29 -21.94
C ALA A 275 8.28 -3.89 -21.70
N ILE A 276 8.86 -2.85 -22.31
CA ILE A 276 8.41 -1.46 -22.14
C ILE A 276 7.08 -1.20 -22.87
N PRO A 277 6.94 -1.47 -24.19
CA PRO A 277 5.64 -1.34 -24.86
C PRO A 277 4.56 -2.20 -24.20
N ASN A 278 4.90 -3.42 -23.78
CA ASN A 278 4.01 -4.30 -23.02
C ASN A 278 3.45 -3.60 -21.75
N ALA A 279 4.35 -3.02 -20.95
CA ALA A 279 3.99 -2.31 -19.74
C ALA A 279 3.16 -1.05 -20.01
N CYS A 280 3.59 -0.22 -20.97
CA CYS A 280 2.88 1.00 -21.35
C CYS A 280 1.45 0.72 -21.86
N ILE A 281 1.26 -0.30 -22.72
CA ILE A 281 -0.07 -0.67 -23.23
C ILE A 281 -0.97 -1.14 -22.08
N SER A 282 -0.43 -1.91 -21.13
CA SER A 282 -1.18 -2.39 -19.97
C SER A 282 -1.65 -1.25 -19.05
N VAL A 283 -0.77 -0.27 -18.80
CA VAL A 283 -1.13 0.94 -18.03
C VAL A 283 -2.15 1.81 -18.76
N VAL A 284 -2.00 2.00 -20.08
CA VAL A 284 -2.99 2.77 -20.87
C VAL A 284 -4.35 2.08 -20.88
N HIS A 285 -4.41 0.75 -20.96
CA HIS A 285 -5.66 0.00 -20.92
C HIS A 285 -6.43 0.14 -19.61
N VAL A 286 -5.75 0.08 -18.46
CA VAL A 286 -6.45 0.27 -17.18
C VAL A 286 -6.92 1.72 -17.01
N LEU A 287 -6.09 2.69 -17.43
CA LEU A 287 -6.41 4.10 -17.33
C LEU A 287 -7.52 4.55 -18.29
N SER A 288 -7.71 3.86 -19.43
CA SER A 288 -8.74 4.23 -20.41
C SER A 288 -10.18 3.99 -19.93
N ASP A 289 -10.36 3.30 -18.81
CA ASP A 289 -11.68 3.18 -18.17
C ASP A 289 -12.10 4.48 -17.45
N ASN A 290 -11.14 5.36 -17.15
CA ASN A 290 -11.37 6.65 -16.51
C ASN A 290 -11.44 7.79 -17.54
N GLU A 291 -12.57 8.52 -17.57
CA GLU A 291 -12.82 9.57 -18.56
C GLU A 291 -11.82 10.74 -18.47
N THR A 292 -11.44 11.15 -17.26
CA THR A 292 -10.44 12.20 -17.04
C THR A 292 -9.07 11.79 -17.61
N CYS A 293 -8.71 10.52 -17.50
CA CYS A 293 -7.51 9.98 -18.16
C CYS A 293 -7.62 10.03 -19.69
N VAL A 294 -8.78 9.67 -20.26
CA VAL A 294 -9.01 9.73 -21.71
C VAL A 294 -8.91 11.18 -22.23
N GLN A 295 -9.44 12.15 -21.50
CA GLN A 295 -9.23 13.58 -21.80
C GLN A 295 -7.75 13.94 -21.74
N GLY A 296 -7.03 13.45 -20.72
CA GLY A 296 -5.58 13.59 -20.63
C GLY A 296 -4.81 12.98 -21.80
N PHE A 297 -5.25 11.82 -22.32
CA PHE A 297 -4.67 11.19 -23.50
C PHE A 297 -4.79 12.10 -24.73
N ALA A 298 -5.94 12.76 -24.91
CA ALA A 298 -6.20 13.65 -26.04
C ALA A 298 -5.28 14.90 -26.06
N GLU A 299 -4.73 15.30 -24.91
CA GLU A 299 -3.72 16.37 -24.80
C GLU A 299 -2.29 15.89 -25.13
N THR A 300 -2.10 14.61 -25.42
CA THR A 300 -0.81 13.99 -25.78
C THR A 300 -0.87 13.33 -27.16
N ASP A 301 0.26 13.19 -27.86
CA ASP A 301 0.32 12.37 -29.09
C ASP A 301 0.31 10.89 -28.70
N CYS A 302 -0.89 10.30 -28.68
CA CYS A 302 -1.13 8.96 -28.16
C CYS A 302 -1.37 7.91 -29.26
N MET A 303 -1.95 8.29 -30.39
CA MET A 303 -2.40 7.34 -31.41
C MET A 303 -1.24 6.71 -32.19
N LYS A 304 -0.29 7.53 -32.68
CA LYS A 304 0.87 7.01 -33.43
C LYS A 304 1.73 6.07 -32.56
N PRO A 305 2.12 6.44 -31.33
CA PRO A 305 2.89 5.55 -30.48
C PRO A 305 2.13 4.26 -30.11
N LEU A 306 0.81 4.33 -29.93
CA LEU A 306 -0.01 3.16 -29.67
C LEU A 306 -0.01 2.18 -30.86
N ILE A 307 -0.14 2.67 -32.10
CA ILE A 307 0.00 1.82 -33.30
C ILE A 307 1.37 1.15 -33.35
N VAL A 308 2.44 1.90 -33.05
CA VAL A 308 3.81 1.35 -33.02
C VAL A 308 3.93 0.26 -31.95
N GLY A 309 3.41 0.51 -30.74
CA GLY A 309 3.40 -0.48 -29.65
C GLY A 309 2.63 -1.75 -30.01
N MET A 310 1.46 -1.61 -30.64
CA MET A 310 0.65 -2.74 -31.12
C MET A 310 1.38 -3.57 -32.19
N LYS A 311 2.13 -2.93 -33.09
CA LYS A 311 2.95 -3.64 -34.09
C LYS A 311 4.13 -4.36 -33.45
N ALA A 312 4.74 -3.77 -32.42
CA ALA A 312 5.84 -4.39 -31.69
C ALA A 312 5.37 -5.57 -30.81
N ARG A 313 4.14 -5.51 -30.28
CA ARG A 313 3.57 -6.50 -29.36
C ARG A 313 2.22 -7.04 -29.85
N PRO A 314 2.23 -8.02 -30.78
CA PRO A 314 1.01 -8.64 -31.30
C PRO A 314 0.13 -9.28 -30.21
N ASP A 315 0.74 -9.80 -29.15
CA ASP A 315 0.07 -10.40 -27.99
C ASP A 315 -0.76 -9.39 -27.18
N LYS A 316 -0.47 -8.09 -27.28
CA LYS A 316 -1.19 -7.02 -26.58
C LYS A 316 -2.18 -6.25 -27.45
N VAL A 317 -2.31 -6.61 -28.73
CA VAL A 317 -3.28 -5.97 -29.65
C VAL A 317 -4.69 -6.03 -29.10
N GLY A 318 -5.11 -7.17 -28.51
CA GLY A 318 -6.44 -7.30 -27.90
C GLY A 318 -6.70 -6.28 -26.79
N LEU A 319 -5.71 -6.09 -25.92
CA LEU A 319 -5.77 -5.14 -24.80
C LEU A 319 -5.81 -3.69 -25.31
N ALA A 320 -4.97 -3.36 -26.29
CA ALA A 320 -4.95 -2.04 -26.91
C ALA A 320 -6.26 -1.72 -27.63
N CYS A 321 -6.86 -2.68 -28.34
CA CYS A 321 -8.15 -2.49 -29.01
C CYS A 321 -9.30 -2.27 -28.02
N GLU A 322 -9.29 -2.96 -26.88
CA GLU A 322 -10.25 -2.67 -25.81
C GLU A 322 -10.04 -1.27 -25.24
N ALA A 323 -8.78 -0.84 -25.07
CA ALA A 323 -8.48 0.51 -24.61
C ALA A 323 -8.99 1.57 -25.60
N LEU A 324 -8.77 1.36 -26.91
CA LEU A 324 -9.31 2.21 -27.98
C LEU A 324 -10.84 2.26 -27.92
N HIS A 325 -11.51 1.11 -27.75
CA HIS A 325 -12.97 1.11 -27.63
C HIS A 325 -13.43 1.99 -26.47
N ARG A 326 -12.82 1.84 -25.28
CA ARG A 326 -13.16 2.66 -24.11
C ARG A 326 -12.95 4.15 -24.39
N MET A 327 -11.83 4.52 -25.02
CA MET A 327 -11.50 5.91 -25.38
C MET A 327 -12.52 6.57 -26.32
N PHE A 328 -13.15 5.81 -27.22
CA PHE A 328 -14.14 6.34 -28.17
C PHE A 328 -15.59 6.05 -27.77
N SER A 329 -15.82 5.21 -26.76
CA SER A 329 -17.17 4.83 -26.32
C SER A 329 -17.89 5.94 -25.56
N LYS A 330 -17.16 6.85 -24.91
CA LYS A 330 -17.69 7.91 -24.04
C LYS A 330 -17.03 9.23 -24.41
N ASN A 331 -17.83 10.27 -24.65
CA ASN A 331 -17.40 11.67 -24.81
C ASN A 331 -16.16 11.84 -25.70
N ILE A 332 -16.31 11.54 -26.99
CA ILE A 332 -15.24 11.57 -27.98
C ILE A 332 -14.64 12.99 -28.08
N SER A 333 -13.37 13.12 -27.67
CA SER A 333 -12.64 14.38 -27.79
C SER A 333 -12.29 14.69 -29.26
N PRO A 334 -12.59 15.90 -29.77
CA PRO A 334 -12.21 16.31 -31.14
C PRO A 334 -10.70 16.22 -31.40
N LYS A 335 -9.87 16.55 -30.38
CA LYS A 335 -8.41 16.43 -30.47
C LYS A 335 -7.97 14.98 -30.67
N LEU A 336 -8.63 14.05 -29.97
CA LEU A 336 -8.34 12.63 -30.09
C LEU A 336 -8.71 12.13 -31.50
N MET A 337 -9.83 12.58 -32.05
CA MET A 337 -10.25 12.25 -33.42
C MET A 337 -9.31 12.82 -34.48
N ALA A 338 -8.80 14.04 -34.30
CA ALA A 338 -7.78 14.59 -35.18
C ALA A 338 -6.53 13.69 -35.22
N GLN A 339 -6.12 13.14 -34.06
CA GLN A 339 -5.00 12.19 -34.00
C GLN A 339 -5.31 10.85 -34.69
N VAL A 340 -6.55 10.35 -34.62
CA VAL A 340 -6.98 9.12 -35.32
C VAL A 340 -6.75 9.26 -36.83
N VAL A 341 -7.20 10.37 -37.41
CA VAL A 341 -7.02 10.65 -38.85
C VAL A 341 -5.54 10.82 -39.20
N GLN A 342 -4.79 11.62 -38.43
CA GLN A 342 -3.38 11.91 -38.70
C GLN A 342 -2.44 10.71 -38.50
N SER A 343 -2.83 9.74 -37.67
CA SER A 343 -2.05 8.54 -37.38
C SER A 343 -2.31 7.39 -38.36
N GLY A 344 -3.40 7.45 -39.13
CA GLY A 344 -3.84 6.34 -39.97
C GLY A 344 -4.37 5.15 -39.16
N LEU A 345 -4.93 5.39 -37.97
CA LEU A 345 -5.44 4.33 -37.10
C LEU A 345 -6.55 3.51 -37.78
N VAL A 346 -7.45 4.17 -38.51
CA VAL A 346 -8.57 3.51 -39.21
C VAL A 346 -8.05 2.48 -40.21
N ALA A 347 -7.14 2.89 -41.10
CA ALA A 347 -6.46 1.98 -42.03
C ALA A 347 -5.75 0.81 -41.31
N TYR A 348 -5.06 1.08 -40.20
CA TYR A 348 -4.38 0.04 -39.42
C TYR A 348 -5.36 -0.97 -38.80
N LEU A 349 -6.47 -0.50 -38.22
CA LEU A 349 -7.50 -1.36 -37.65
C LEU A 349 -8.19 -2.23 -38.72
N LEU A 350 -8.43 -1.68 -39.92
CA LEU A 350 -8.94 -2.44 -41.05
C LEU A 350 -7.95 -3.52 -41.52
N GLN A 351 -6.65 -3.20 -41.55
CA GLN A 351 -5.60 -4.17 -41.86
C GLN A 351 -5.59 -5.32 -40.85
N LEU A 352 -5.78 -5.04 -39.55
CA LEU A 352 -5.88 -6.07 -38.51
C LEU A 352 -7.11 -6.97 -38.67
N LEU A 353 -8.24 -6.45 -39.18
CA LEU A 353 -9.42 -7.27 -39.49
C LEU A 353 -9.21 -8.19 -40.71
N ASP A 354 -8.38 -7.74 -41.65
CA ASP A 354 -8.04 -8.48 -42.87
C ASP A 354 -6.96 -9.55 -42.63
N ASP A 355 -6.09 -9.33 -41.64
CA ASP A 355 -4.98 -10.22 -41.33
C ASP A 355 -5.46 -11.62 -40.89
N THR A 356 -5.12 -12.62 -41.72
CA THR A 356 -5.38 -14.04 -41.50
C THR A 356 -4.86 -14.58 -40.16
N ALA A 357 -3.82 -13.96 -39.57
CA ALA A 357 -3.32 -14.34 -38.25
C ALA A 357 -4.33 -14.07 -37.13
N LEU A 358 -5.07 -12.96 -37.20
CA LEU A 358 -6.21 -12.64 -36.32
C LEU A 358 -7.46 -13.46 -36.64
N GLN A 359 -7.54 -14.04 -37.85
CA GLN A 359 -8.65 -14.91 -38.22
C GLN A 359 -8.57 -16.30 -37.58
N ASN A 360 -7.37 -16.82 -37.35
CA ASN A 360 -7.16 -18.20 -36.88
C ASN A 360 -6.95 -18.33 -35.35
N THR A 361 -6.79 -17.23 -34.61
CA THR A 361 -6.36 -17.23 -33.19
C THR A 361 -7.49 -17.15 -32.15
N GLY A 362 -8.76 -17.35 -32.53
CA GLY A 362 -9.86 -17.32 -31.55
C GLY A 362 -10.10 -15.94 -30.90
N MET A 363 -9.52 -14.86 -31.45
CA MET A 363 -9.61 -13.49 -30.95
C MET A 363 -10.90 -12.77 -31.38
N SER A 364 -12.04 -13.45 -31.28
CA SER A 364 -13.36 -12.90 -31.63
C SER A 364 -13.69 -11.63 -30.84
N SER A 365 -13.31 -11.59 -29.57
CA SER A 365 -13.43 -10.41 -28.71
C SER A 365 -12.68 -9.21 -29.29
N THR A 366 -11.42 -9.38 -29.73
CA THR A 366 -10.61 -8.30 -30.31
C THR A 366 -11.24 -7.76 -31.59
N LYS A 367 -11.75 -8.62 -32.48
CA LYS A 367 -12.48 -8.18 -33.67
C LYS A 367 -13.70 -7.36 -33.31
N ALA A 368 -14.48 -7.81 -32.32
CA ALA A 368 -15.64 -7.06 -31.84
C ALA A 368 -15.23 -5.69 -31.28
N GLN A 369 -14.13 -5.59 -30.52
CA GLN A 369 -13.62 -4.31 -30.02
C GLN A 369 -13.18 -3.38 -31.15
N ILE A 370 -12.51 -3.90 -32.19
CA ILE A 370 -12.13 -3.12 -33.37
C ILE A 370 -13.38 -2.56 -34.05
N VAL A 371 -14.36 -3.40 -34.35
CA VAL A 371 -15.60 -2.97 -35.03
C VAL A 371 -16.37 -1.96 -34.17
N LYS A 372 -16.50 -2.19 -32.86
CA LYS A 372 -17.12 -1.25 -31.94
C LYS A 372 -16.39 0.10 -31.90
N SER A 373 -15.06 0.09 -31.91
CA SER A 373 -14.24 1.31 -31.96
C SER A 373 -14.46 2.08 -33.26
N LEU A 374 -14.43 1.40 -34.42
CA LEU A 374 -14.66 2.01 -35.73
C LEU A 374 -16.08 2.61 -35.83
N LYS A 375 -17.11 1.88 -35.35
CA LYS A 375 -18.48 2.42 -35.26
C LYS A 375 -18.55 3.61 -34.32
N ALA A 376 -17.89 3.58 -33.17
CA ALA A 376 -17.90 4.72 -32.24
C ALA A 376 -17.29 5.98 -32.89
N MET A 377 -16.15 5.81 -33.59
CA MET A 377 -15.46 6.90 -34.30
C MET A 377 -16.34 7.59 -35.35
N THR A 378 -17.24 6.88 -36.05
CA THR A 378 -18.13 7.48 -37.07
C THR A 378 -19.20 8.39 -36.47
N HIS A 379 -19.46 8.31 -35.17
CA HIS A 379 -20.39 9.21 -34.47
C HIS A 379 -19.75 10.57 -34.10
N SER A 380 -18.46 10.77 -34.42
CA SER A 380 -17.81 12.07 -34.23
C SER A 380 -18.44 13.14 -35.12
N LEU A 381 -18.79 14.29 -34.55
CA LEU A 381 -19.42 15.39 -35.28
C LEU A 381 -18.50 16.02 -36.34
N GLU A 382 -17.19 16.09 -36.08
CA GLU A 382 -16.24 16.78 -36.96
C GLU A 382 -15.58 15.85 -37.98
N TYR A 383 -15.22 14.63 -37.56
CA TYR A 383 -14.42 13.70 -38.37
C TYR A 383 -15.20 12.44 -38.77
N GLY A 384 -16.45 12.28 -38.31
CA GLY A 384 -17.25 11.08 -38.54
C GLY A 384 -17.51 10.80 -40.02
N GLU A 385 -17.85 11.82 -40.81
CA GLU A 385 -18.09 11.67 -42.26
C GLU A 385 -16.83 11.23 -43.01
N GLN A 386 -15.68 11.83 -42.69
CA GLN A 386 -14.39 11.47 -43.28
C GLN A 386 -14.02 10.01 -43.00
N ILE A 387 -14.19 9.58 -41.74
CA ILE A 387 -13.93 8.19 -41.33
C ILE A 387 -14.92 7.24 -41.99
N GLN A 388 -16.19 7.62 -42.08
CA GLN A 388 -17.21 6.83 -42.78
C GLN A 388 -16.86 6.64 -44.26
N GLU A 389 -16.35 7.68 -44.93
CA GLU A 389 -15.91 7.59 -46.33
C GLU A 389 -14.71 6.64 -46.47
N GLU A 390 -13.73 6.70 -45.56
CA GLU A 390 -12.59 5.78 -45.53
C GLU A 390 -13.03 4.33 -45.31
N LEU A 391 -13.96 4.10 -44.38
CA LEU A 391 -14.54 2.79 -44.11
C LEU A 391 -15.32 2.24 -45.32
N ASN A 392 -16.09 3.08 -46.02
CA ASN A 392 -16.86 2.68 -47.19
C ASN A 392 -15.98 2.24 -48.38
N LYS A 393 -14.74 2.73 -48.46
CA LYS A 393 -13.75 2.29 -49.47
C LYS A 393 -13.17 0.91 -49.16
N SER A 394 -13.29 0.43 -47.92
CA SER A 394 -12.73 -0.85 -47.49
C SER A 394 -13.66 -2.03 -47.80
N ARG A 395 -13.13 -3.02 -48.52
CA ARG A 395 -13.82 -4.29 -48.77
C ARG A 395 -14.02 -5.10 -47.50
N THR A 396 -13.04 -5.07 -46.59
CA THR A 396 -13.08 -5.76 -45.30
C THR A 396 -14.23 -5.21 -44.45
N TRP A 397 -14.41 -3.88 -44.41
CA TRP A 397 -15.48 -3.24 -43.63
C TRP A 397 -16.88 -3.67 -44.06
N ALA A 398 -17.11 -3.90 -45.36
CA ALA A 398 -18.40 -4.32 -45.88
C ALA A 398 -18.91 -5.63 -45.24
N ALA A 399 -18.02 -6.53 -44.83
CA ALA A 399 -18.38 -7.77 -44.15
C ALA A 399 -18.77 -7.59 -42.68
N TYR A 400 -18.31 -6.51 -42.03
CA TYR A 400 -18.47 -6.28 -40.58
C TYR A 400 -19.47 -5.17 -40.22
N LYS A 401 -19.78 -4.26 -41.14
CA LYS A 401 -20.63 -3.07 -40.87
C LYS A 401 -22.01 -3.44 -40.30
N ASP A 402 -22.64 -4.48 -40.81
CA ASP A 402 -24.02 -4.89 -40.47
C ASP A 402 -24.08 -5.95 -39.36
N GLN A 403 -22.93 -6.42 -38.86
CA GLN A 403 -22.91 -7.41 -37.79
C GLN A 403 -23.27 -6.75 -36.44
N MET A 404 -24.28 -7.29 -35.77
CA MET A 404 -24.64 -6.98 -34.38
C MET A 404 -23.86 -7.92 -33.45
N HIS A 405 -23.03 -7.36 -32.57
CA HIS A 405 -21.97 -8.09 -31.86
C HIS A 405 -22.35 -8.48 -30.41
N ASP A 406 -23.64 -8.44 -30.04
CA ASP A 406 -24.12 -8.89 -28.72
C ASP A 406 -23.96 -10.40 -28.49
N LEU A 407 -23.58 -11.16 -29.53
CA LEU A 407 -23.34 -12.60 -29.48
C LEU A 407 -21.92 -13.01 -29.05
N PHE A 408 -21.03 -12.06 -28.74
CA PHE A 408 -19.66 -12.37 -28.27
C PHE A 408 -19.52 -12.38 -26.74
N ILE A 409 -20.58 -12.74 -26.00
CA ILE A 409 -20.47 -13.02 -24.56
C ILE A 409 -20.08 -14.50 -24.39
N SER A 410 -18.78 -14.78 -24.38
CA SER A 410 -18.29 -15.94 -23.64
C SER A 410 -18.46 -15.64 -22.15
N ASN A 411 -19.38 -16.34 -21.49
CA ASN A 411 -19.54 -16.37 -20.04
C ASN A 411 -18.18 -16.64 -19.37
N THR A 412 -17.50 -15.61 -18.91
CA THR A 412 -16.55 -15.76 -17.82
C THR A 412 -17.39 -15.75 -16.55
N SER A 413 -17.84 -16.93 -16.13
CA SER A 413 -18.30 -17.15 -14.77
C SER A 413 -17.13 -16.88 -13.83
N VAL A 414 -16.99 -15.63 -13.38
CA VAL A 414 -16.26 -15.36 -12.13
C VAL A 414 -17.17 -15.89 -11.03
N ALA A 415 -16.88 -17.13 -10.63
CA ALA A 415 -17.52 -17.77 -9.50
C ALA A 415 -17.31 -16.91 -8.24
N GLY A 416 -18.41 -16.45 -7.66
CA GLY A 416 -18.52 -16.13 -6.24
C GLY A 416 -17.96 -14.78 -5.79
N TYR A 417 -18.71 -13.70 -6.01
CA TYR A 417 -18.68 -12.54 -5.10
C TYR A 417 -20.09 -12.35 -4.54
N LEU A 418 -20.32 -12.95 -3.36
CA LEU A 418 -21.42 -12.51 -2.50
C LEU A 418 -20.97 -11.22 -1.82
N THR A 419 -21.72 -10.16 -2.11
CA THR A 419 -21.58 -8.82 -1.55
C THR A 419 -21.80 -8.83 -0.03
N GLY A 420 -20.72 -8.62 0.73
CA GLY A 420 -20.80 -8.11 2.11
C GLY A 420 -20.63 -6.58 2.09
N GLY A 421 -21.59 -5.85 2.64
CA GLY A 421 -21.63 -4.38 2.68
C GLY A 421 -20.49 -3.73 3.49
N PRO A 422 -20.50 -2.39 3.64
CA PRO A 422 -19.33 -1.60 4.01
C PRO A 422 -18.88 -1.89 5.45
N ALA A 423 -17.75 -2.57 5.59
CA ALA A 423 -17.08 -2.76 6.87
C ALA A 423 -16.22 -1.52 7.18
N VAL A 424 -16.59 -0.84 8.25
CA VAL A 424 -15.84 0.25 8.88
C VAL A 424 -14.47 -0.26 9.32
N ALA A 425 -13.48 0.62 9.16
CA ALA A 425 -12.07 0.40 9.44
C ALA A 425 -11.77 -0.30 10.78
N GLY A 426 -10.97 -1.37 10.70
CA GLY A 426 -9.96 -1.77 11.68
C GLY A 426 -10.38 -1.85 13.14
N TYR A 427 -11.02 -2.94 13.54
CA TYR A 427 -10.78 -3.58 14.85
C TYR A 427 -11.05 -5.09 14.72
N LEU A 428 -9.99 -5.88 14.87
CA LEU A 428 -10.06 -7.34 14.92
C LEU A 428 -10.76 -7.75 16.22
N THR A 429 -11.93 -8.36 16.13
CA THR A 429 -12.47 -9.20 17.20
C THR A 429 -12.61 -10.62 16.66
N ALA A 430 -11.75 -11.50 17.15
CA ALA A 430 -11.79 -12.93 16.87
C ALA A 430 -13.00 -13.55 17.59
N ALA A 431 -13.78 -14.37 16.87
CA ALA A 431 -14.77 -15.26 17.47
C ALA A 431 -14.51 -16.71 17.00
N PRO A 432 -14.72 -17.72 17.86
CA PRO A 432 -14.22 -19.07 17.65
C PRO A 432 -15.08 -19.88 16.67
N THR A 433 -14.41 -20.77 15.94
CA THR A 433 -14.94 -21.70 14.95
C THR A 433 -15.96 -22.67 15.57
N ARG A 434 -17.21 -22.64 15.08
CA ARG A 434 -18.18 -23.75 15.21
C ARG A 434 -18.21 -24.53 13.90
N SER A 435 -17.85 -25.80 13.98
CA SER A 435 -18.00 -26.79 12.90
C SER A 435 -19.48 -27.03 12.58
N MET A 436 -19.88 -26.89 11.31
CA MET A 436 -21.19 -27.33 10.83
C MET A 436 -21.19 -28.84 10.54
N PRO A 437 -22.26 -29.59 10.88
CA PRO A 437 -22.40 -30.99 10.46
C PRO A 437 -22.79 -31.08 8.97
N GLN A 438 -22.08 -31.91 8.22
CA GLN A 438 -22.43 -32.31 6.85
C GLN A 438 -23.38 -33.52 6.88
N SER A 439 -24.69 -33.28 6.75
CA SER A 439 -25.63 -34.24 6.14
C SER A 439 -27.04 -33.63 6.06
N PRO A 440 -27.77 -33.79 4.94
CA PRO A 440 -29.15 -33.31 4.83
C PRO A 440 -30.12 -34.24 5.59
N PRO A 441 -31.25 -33.73 6.10
CA PRO A 441 -32.20 -34.53 6.86
C PRO A 441 -33.03 -35.45 5.94
N SER A 442 -33.18 -36.71 6.35
CA SER A 442 -34.04 -37.73 5.73
C SER A 442 -35.52 -37.44 5.98
N VAL A 443 -36.37 -37.69 4.98
CA VAL A 443 -37.83 -37.54 5.05
C VAL A 443 -38.46 -38.92 5.28
N GLU A 444 -38.99 -39.16 6.46
CA GLU A 444 -39.94 -40.23 6.82
C GLU A 444 -40.67 -39.76 8.10
N ASP A 445 -41.95 -39.96 8.36
CA ASP A 445 -43.07 -40.38 7.54
C ASP A 445 -44.32 -39.87 8.29
N VAL A 446 -45.36 -39.56 7.53
CA VAL A 446 -46.58 -38.93 8.04
C VAL A 446 -47.52 -39.99 8.61
N THR A 447 -48.09 -39.70 9.78
CA THR A 447 -49.39 -40.18 10.34
C THR A 447 -49.51 -41.57 10.98
N PRO A 448 -50.54 -41.79 11.84
CA PRO A 448 -51.65 -40.89 12.21
C PRO A 448 -51.62 -40.28 13.61
#